data_AF-A0A8H6RCY9-F1
#
_entry.id   AF-A0A8H6RCY9-F1
#
_cell.length_a   1.000
_cell.length_b   1.000
_cell.length_c   1.000
_cell.angle_alpha   90.00
_cell.angle_beta   90.00
_cell.angle_gamma   90.00
#
_symmetry.space_group_name_H-M   'P 1'
#
loop_
_entity.id
_entity.type
_entity.pdbx_description
1 polymer ?
#
loop_
_entity_poly.entity_id
_entity_poly.type
_entity_poly.pdbx_seq_one_letter_code
_entity_poly.pdbx_strand_id
1 'polypeptide(L)'
;MDRRNDSKLDVTNFHERDTVMTDAPQTSHLFQVVSHPIAPLSSSASYSSSKVSTVEPSTGTRSSGSRCVTKARHKKDASHSQVTGWLKDFANWMRNRSNANAHIIAIDQLSAENQRLHQDLMNYENANRNFQQGYLNLRQDFEGRVRQETQYLHERFDDRLEQERREQVAWTEDRIATLESQHETELARKNEAIRNRNEDVAKLHNLAVQLEETVTARDAKLIQYEARLTSQDEAIRDLQSSAMRSLEAAHWAPDSAENIQRQMKDLMLDIEDWAENFSLLPLEMLLEPERLERIGLRLKRSGCIESLENLKEAIVANEDTREPGRASALMLSAIVSFEVFGNVFCNPFFAFTGNYDQHEVLRHADGDAARSICELIRQGSPEDAESLRCQILRLLDPPGHRPTPGTQCLKGMAKASRDHSANWLAGQMSSSIVRHLVAEDSLAEAEGALMMLLRDAAELSWRLLTRKSRIEMADWSLLTEEKRNFYRADSNNLEAHSQHRKVLQEDSLAMDGSEVFMLTRPAVMLAGDADGQDYDQKRVLLRAVGWMG
;
A
#
# COMPACT_ATOMS: atom_id res chain seq x y z
N MET A 1 -18.43 56.44 -75.85
CA MET A 1 -19.46 56.52 -74.80
C MET A 1 -18.95 55.76 -73.59
N ASP A 2 -19.35 56.19 -72.40
CA ASP A 2 -18.55 56.06 -71.18
C ASP A 2 -18.94 54.89 -70.26
N ARG A 3 -18.14 54.77 -69.18
CA ARG A 3 -18.28 53.89 -68.00
C ARG A 3 -17.78 52.47 -68.28
N ARG A 4 -16.64 52.01 -67.75
CA ARG A 4 -16.13 52.00 -66.34
C ARG A 4 -17.13 51.40 -65.34
N ASN A 5 -16.68 50.32 -64.71
CA ASN A 5 -16.61 50.28 -63.25
C ASN A 5 -15.39 49.44 -62.84
N ASP A 6 -14.57 49.97 -61.95
CA ASP A 6 -13.40 49.30 -61.39
C ASP A 6 -13.75 48.59 -60.08
N SER A 7 -13.03 47.51 -59.75
CA SER A 7 -12.87 47.01 -58.37
C SER A 7 -11.60 46.17 -58.30
N LYS A 8 -10.58 46.69 -57.61
CA LYS A 8 -9.28 46.01 -57.44
C LYS A 8 -9.27 45.14 -56.19
N LEU A 9 -8.52 44.04 -56.26
CA LEU A 9 -8.01 43.33 -55.09
C LEU A 9 -6.59 43.84 -54.82
N ASP A 10 -6.36 44.43 -53.64
CA ASP A 10 -5.01 44.77 -53.16
C ASP A 10 -4.43 43.62 -52.33
N VAL A 11 -3.10 43.56 -52.27
CA VAL A 11 -2.31 42.49 -51.64
C VAL A 11 -1.18 43.12 -50.81
N THR A 12 -0.66 42.38 -49.80
CA THR A 12 0.38 42.79 -48.82
C THR A 12 -0.14 43.72 -47.72
N ASN A 13 0.27 43.61 -46.44
CA ASN A 13 1.63 43.40 -45.92
C ASN A 13 1.76 42.41 -44.75
N PHE A 14 2.99 42.30 -44.21
CA PHE A 14 3.48 41.26 -43.29
C PHE A 14 4.31 41.90 -42.15
N HIS A 15 4.53 41.15 -41.04
CA HIS A 15 5.17 41.59 -39.77
C HIS A 15 4.33 42.58 -38.94
N GLU A 16 4.47 42.68 -37.61
CA GLU A 16 5.45 42.10 -36.65
C GLU A 16 4.77 41.01 -35.78
N ARG A 17 5.42 39.88 -35.43
CA ARG A 17 6.45 39.70 -34.39
C ARG A 17 6.06 40.25 -33.02
N ASP A 18 5.65 39.35 -32.12
CA ASP A 18 5.88 39.50 -30.69
C ASP A 18 6.30 38.15 -30.09
N THR A 19 7.11 38.15 -29.02
CA THR A 19 7.89 36.97 -28.60
C THR A 19 7.72 36.65 -27.13
N VAL A 20 6.99 35.58 -26.80
CA VAL A 20 6.78 35.13 -25.42
C VAL A 20 7.53 33.82 -25.17
N MET A 21 8.64 33.91 -24.42
CA MET A 21 9.26 32.72 -23.82
C MET A 21 8.38 32.19 -22.69
N THR A 22 8.23 30.87 -22.60
CA THR A 22 7.73 30.18 -21.41
C THR A 22 8.62 28.97 -21.14
N ASP A 23 9.39 29.04 -20.05
CA ASP A 23 10.29 27.97 -19.66
C ASP A 23 9.50 26.79 -19.06
N ALA A 24 9.73 25.59 -19.59
CA ALA A 24 9.11 24.35 -19.10
C ALA A 24 10.14 23.52 -18.30
N PRO A 25 9.95 23.33 -16.97
CA PRO A 25 10.85 22.49 -16.18
C PRO A 25 10.58 21.00 -16.44
N GLN A 26 11.57 20.31 -17.00
CA GLN A 26 11.53 18.85 -17.10
C GLN A 26 11.58 18.21 -15.70
N THR A 27 10.62 17.36 -15.38
CA THR A 27 10.60 16.54 -14.15
C THR A 27 10.46 15.06 -14.51
N SER A 28 11.59 14.38 -14.64
CA SER A 28 11.68 12.95 -14.97
C SER A 28 11.58 12.08 -13.71
N HIS A 29 10.37 11.61 -13.39
CA HIS A 29 10.16 10.66 -12.30
C HIS A 29 10.36 9.20 -12.75
N LEU A 30 11.46 8.58 -12.32
CA LEU A 30 11.60 7.12 -12.34
C LEU A 30 10.67 6.50 -11.30
N PHE A 31 9.87 5.52 -11.71
CA PHE A 31 9.24 4.58 -10.78
C PHE A 31 10.21 3.45 -10.43
N GLN A 32 10.78 3.48 -9.22
CA GLN A 32 11.40 2.29 -8.63
C GLN A 32 10.33 1.48 -7.88
N VAL A 33 10.06 0.27 -8.36
CA VAL A 33 9.20 -0.70 -7.66
C VAL A 33 10.02 -1.36 -6.56
N VAL A 34 9.68 -1.07 -5.29
CA VAL A 34 10.25 -1.77 -4.13
C VAL A 34 9.27 -2.83 -3.67
N SER A 35 9.66 -4.09 -3.78
CA SER A 35 8.89 -5.24 -3.29
C SER A 35 9.33 -5.60 -1.87
N HIS A 36 8.37 -5.72 -0.94
CA HIS A 36 8.60 -6.30 0.39
C HIS A 36 7.69 -7.53 0.60
N PRO A 37 8.23 -8.66 1.10
CA PRO A 37 7.46 -9.87 1.34
C PRO A 37 6.67 -9.79 2.65
N ILE A 38 5.46 -10.34 2.65
CA ILE A 38 4.64 -10.54 3.84
C ILE A 38 4.98 -11.89 4.48
N ALA A 39 5.14 -11.92 5.81
CA ALA A 39 5.16 -13.16 6.60
C ALA A 39 4.32 -12.96 7.88
N PRO A 40 3.43 -13.90 8.25
CA PRO A 40 2.47 -13.70 9.34
C PRO A 40 2.97 -14.23 10.69
N LEU A 41 2.49 -13.61 11.77
CA LEU A 41 2.41 -14.24 13.10
C LEU A 41 1.04 -13.97 13.72
N SER A 42 0.48 -14.99 14.36
CA SER A 42 -0.86 -14.95 14.97
C SER A 42 -0.88 -15.72 16.29
N SER A 43 -1.56 -15.17 17.30
CA SER A 43 -1.96 -15.86 18.54
C SER A 43 -0.78 -16.30 19.47
N SER A 44 -0.94 -16.50 20.80
CA SER A 44 -2.14 -16.60 21.64
C SER A 44 -1.94 -16.08 23.08
N ALA A 45 -3.03 -15.56 23.65
CA ALA A 45 -3.57 -15.86 24.99
C ALA A 45 -2.70 -15.98 26.27
N SER A 46 -2.89 -14.97 27.15
CA SER A 46 -3.51 -15.14 28.49
C SER A 46 -2.77 -15.72 29.71
N TYR A 47 -3.33 -15.34 30.87
CA TYR A 47 -2.99 -15.67 32.27
C TYR A 47 -1.73 -14.99 32.85
N SER A 48 -1.62 -14.65 34.15
CA SER A 48 -2.52 -14.15 35.22
C SER A 48 -1.88 -14.48 36.59
N SER A 49 -2.26 -13.74 37.65
CA SER A 49 -1.97 -13.96 39.07
C SER A 49 -0.54 -13.70 39.60
N SER A 50 -0.42 -12.55 40.26
CA SER A 50 -0.08 -12.41 41.69
C SER A 50 0.99 -13.32 42.33
N LYS A 51 2.03 -12.69 42.92
CA LYS A 51 2.36 -12.89 44.35
C LYS A 51 3.27 -11.80 44.94
N VAL A 52 3.07 -11.56 46.23
CA VAL A 52 3.94 -10.76 47.11
C VAL A 52 5.04 -11.67 47.69
N SER A 53 6.25 -11.14 47.90
CA SER A 53 7.17 -11.70 48.89
C SER A 53 8.14 -10.64 49.42
N THR A 54 8.29 -10.59 50.75
CA THR A 54 9.30 -9.82 51.49
C THR A 54 10.53 -10.68 51.76
N VAL A 55 11.74 -10.14 51.61
CA VAL A 55 12.99 -10.78 52.07
C VAL A 55 14.02 -9.73 52.53
N GLU A 56 14.21 -9.63 53.85
CA GLU A 56 15.53 -9.45 54.49
C GLU A 56 16.14 -10.86 54.77
N PRO A 57 17.41 -11.11 55.20
CA PRO A 57 18.34 -10.19 55.87
C PRO A 57 19.87 -10.40 55.62
N SER A 58 20.70 -9.81 56.50
CA SER A 58 21.92 -10.37 57.14
C SER A 58 23.35 -10.10 56.61
N THR A 59 24.10 -9.32 57.41
CA THR A 59 25.47 -9.53 57.97
C THR A 59 26.52 -10.43 57.29
N GLY A 60 27.81 -10.01 57.23
CA GLY A 60 28.93 -10.98 57.08
C GLY A 60 30.40 -10.51 56.86
N THR A 61 31.08 -9.99 57.89
CA THR A 61 32.53 -10.18 58.22
C THR A 61 33.72 -10.14 57.21
N ARG A 62 34.70 -9.28 57.55
CA ARG A 62 36.20 -9.46 57.61
C ARG A 62 37.06 -9.83 56.38
N SER A 63 38.16 -9.08 56.24
CA SER A 63 39.47 -9.51 55.68
C SER A 63 40.63 -8.93 56.55
N SER A 64 41.93 -9.16 56.26
CA SER A 64 43.06 -8.77 57.16
C SER A 64 44.49 -8.76 56.55
N GLY A 65 45.36 -7.86 57.06
CA GLY A 65 46.84 -7.90 56.93
C GLY A 65 47.50 -6.72 56.18
N SER A 66 48.82 -6.43 56.28
CA SER A 66 49.85 -7.00 57.18
C SER A 66 51.20 -6.23 57.20
N ARG A 67 51.78 -6.02 58.40
CA ARG A 67 53.23 -6.06 58.81
C ARG A 67 54.35 -5.08 58.33
N CYS A 68 55.34 -4.96 59.25
CA CYS A 68 56.79 -4.65 59.12
C CYS A 68 57.28 -3.18 59.03
N VAL A 69 58.49 -2.78 59.51
CA VAL A 69 59.38 -3.15 60.66
C VAL A 69 60.65 -2.24 60.65
N THR A 70 61.15 -1.74 61.80
CA THR A 70 62.57 -1.36 62.19
C THR A 70 62.62 -0.19 63.22
N LYS A 71 63.77 0.28 63.79
CA LYS A 71 64.72 -0.35 64.77
C LYS A 71 65.67 0.73 65.39
N ALA A 72 66.48 0.37 66.42
CA ALA A 72 67.55 1.15 67.14
C ALA A 72 67.08 2.04 68.32
N ARG A 73 67.53 1.88 69.60
CA ARG A 73 68.86 2.05 70.29
C ARG A 73 69.16 3.52 70.66
N HIS A 74 69.69 3.90 71.85
CA HIS A 74 70.30 3.19 73.00
C HIS A 74 70.04 4.00 74.33
N LYS A 75 70.70 3.96 75.52
CA LYS A 75 71.96 3.41 76.09
C LYS A 75 71.90 3.40 77.67
N LYS A 76 72.58 2.47 78.36
CA LYS A 76 73.40 2.54 79.64
C LYS A 76 72.97 3.40 80.87
N ASP A 77 73.27 3.09 82.15
CA ASP A 77 74.15 2.12 82.90
C ASP A 77 73.68 2.07 84.40
N ALA A 78 74.21 1.31 85.40
CA ALA A 78 74.81 -0.03 85.57
C ALA A 78 75.17 -0.28 87.09
N SER A 79 75.76 -1.44 87.47
CA SER A 79 76.29 -1.84 88.82
C SER A 79 75.23 -2.05 89.94
N HIS A 80 75.43 -2.64 91.14
CA HIS A 80 76.31 -3.66 91.80
C HIS A 80 75.54 -4.09 93.12
N SER A 81 75.58 -5.25 93.81
CA SER A 81 76.53 -6.36 94.15
C SER A 81 77.61 -5.98 95.19
N GLN A 82 77.96 -6.70 96.27
CA GLN A 82 78.02 -8.15 96.64
C GLN A 82 77.91 -8.31 98.20
N VAL A 83 77.29 -9.34 98.84
CA VAL A 83 77.68 -10.76 99.15
C VAL A 83 78.36 -11.04 100.54
N THR A 84 77.68 -11.89 101.33
CA THR A 84 78.06 -12.77 102.48
C THR A 84 79.22 -12.45 103.45
N GLY A 85 78.88 -12.33 104.75
CA GLY A 85 78.97 -13.41 105.75
C GLY A 85 80.34 -13.93 106.23
N TRP A 86 80.59 -13.87 107.54
CA TRP A 86 81.70 -14.57 108.22
C TRP A 86 81.26 -15.10 109.60
N LEU A 87 81.62 -16.34 109.93
CA LEU A 87 81.26 -17.00 111.20
C LEU A 87 82.32 -18.07 111.52
N LYS A 88 83.51 -17.65 112.00
CA LYS A 88 84.65 -18.57 112.11
C LYS A 88 85.71 -18.36 113.22
N ASP A 89 85.52 -17.46 114.18
CA ASP A 89 86.41 -17.39 115.38
C ASP A 89 85.85 -18.19 116.57
N PHE A 90 85.81 -19.48 116.32
CA PHE A 90 85.48 -20.55 117.24
C PHE A 90 86.58 -20.76 118.30
N ALA A 91 86.22 -20.52 119.56
CA ALA A 91 86.61 -21.33 120.73
C ALA A 91 88.11 -21.63 121.03
N ASN A 92 89.05 -20.77 120.62
CA ASN A 92 90.50 -21.05 120.77
C ASN A 92 91.21 -20.42 122.00
N TRP A 93 90.48 -19.83 122.97
CA TRP A 93 91.09 -19.15 124.14
C TRP A 93 90.70 -19.72 125.52
N MET A 94 89.83 -20.73 125.59
CA MET A 94 89.36 -21.30 126.87
C MET A 94 90.23 -22.47 127.40
N ARG A 95 91.51 -22.17 127.70
CA ARG A 95 92.36 -22.91 128.67
C ARG A 95 93.77 -22.33 128.85
N ASN A 96 94.06 -21.76 130.02
CA ASN A 96 95.05 -22.34 130.95
C ASN A 96 95.19 -21.58 132.28
N ARG A 97 95.17 -22.36 133.37
CA ARG A 97 95.97 -22.27 134.62
C ARG A 97 96.35 -20.88 135.17
N SER A 98 95.86 -20.48 136.35
CA SER A 98 96.12 -21.05 137.70
C SER A 98 97.27 -20.35 138.44
N ASN A 99 96.93 -19.59 139.48
CA ASN A 99 97.59 -19.77 140.78
C ASN A 99 96.65 -19.38 141.93
N ALA A 100 96.86 -19.97 143.10
CA ALA A 100 96.08 -19.71 144.32
C ALA A 100 96.81 -18.73 145.26
N ASN A 101 96.19 -18.45 146.42
CA ASN A 101 96.72 -17.67 147.55
C ASN A 101 96.78 -16.14 147.39
N ALA A 102 95.62 -15.50 147.29
CA ALA A 102 95.40 -14.10 147.72
C ALA A 102 93.94 -13.81 148.16
N HIS A 103 93.26 -14.77 148.80
CA HIS A 103 91.95 -14.52 149.43
C HIS A 103 92.08 -13.54 150.62
N ILE A 104 90.92 -13.01 151.08
CA ILE A 104 90.68 -12.27 152.35
C ILE A 104 90.65 -10.72 152.29
N ILE A 105 91.07 -10.04 151.21
CA ILE A 105 90.89 -8.56 151.10
C ILE A 105 90.07 -8.11 149.87
N ALA A 106 90.04 -8.87 148.77
CA ALA A 106 89.49 -8.39 147.49
C ALA A 106 87.95 -8.51 147.29
N ILE A 107 87.19 -8.99 148.27
CA ILE A 107 85.76 -9.34 148.07
C ILE A 107 84.82 -8.13 148.23
N ASP A 108 85.05 -7.26 149.21
CA ASP A 108 84.09 -6.18 149.54
C ASP A 108 84.02 -5.09 148.46
N GLN A 109 85.12 -4.83 147.74
CA GLN A 109 85.14 -3.83 146.67
C GLN A 109 84.35 -4.28 145.43
N LEU A 110 84.46 -5.56 145.04
CA LEU A 110 83.72 -6.12 143.90
C LEU A 110 82.20 -6.20 144.14
N SER A 111 81.77 -6.38 145.40
CA SER A 111 80.34 -6.38 145.73
C SER A 111 79.69 -5.00 145.53
N ALA A 112 80.41 -3.92 145.84
CA ALA A 112 79.90 -2.55 145.68
C ALA A 112 79.81 -2.13 144.21
N GLU A 113 80.78 -2.51 143.39
CA GLU A 113 80.83 -2.15 141.97
C GLU A 113 79.75 -2.86 141.15
N ASN A 114 79.47 -4.13 141.45
CA ASN A 114 78.47 -4.93 140.74
C ASN A 114 77.02 -4.44 141.02
N GLN A 115 76.73 -3.97 142.24
CA GLN A 115 75.44 -3.32 142.55
C GLN A 115 75.24 -2.03 141.74
N ARG A 116 76.31 -1.25 141.51
CA ARG A 116 76.26 0.00 140.75
C ARG A 116 75.92 -0.24 139.28
N LEU A 117 76.58 -1.22 138.66
CA LEU A 117 76.32 -1.65 137.28
C LEU A 117 74.88 -2.12 137.05
N HIS A 118 74.27 -2.80 138.02
CA HIS A 118 72.89 -3.25 137.92
C HIS A 118 71.88 -2.07 137.95
N GLN A 119 72.18 -1.03 138.73
CA GLN A 119 71.38 0.19 138.78
C GLN A 119 71.39 0.95 137.44
N ASP A 120 72.56 1.08 136.80
CA ASP A 120 72.71 1.78 135.53
C ASP A 120 72.04 1.03 134.35
N LEU A 121 72.04 -0.31 134.38
CA LEU A 121 71.37 -1.11 133.35
C LEU A 121 69.84 -0.97 133.42
N MET A 122 69.26 -0.90 134.62
CA MET A 122 67.84 -0.59 134.84
C MET A 122 67.46 0.82 134.37
N ASN A 123 68.35 1.81 134.54
CA ASN A 123 68.17 3.16 134.00
C ASN A 123 68.14 3.14 132.46
N TYR A 124 69.02 2.37 131.82
CA TYR A 124 69.10 2.25 130.36
C TYR A 124 67.86 1.56 129.75
N GLU A 125 67.32 0.52 130.38
CA GLU A 125 66.07 -0.11 129.93
C GLU A 125 64.88 0.86 129.95
N ASN A 126 64.73 1.64 131.03
CA ASN A 126 63.64 2.62 131.13
C ASN A 126 63.78 3.74 130.07
N ALA A 127 65.01 4.20 129.80
CA ALA A 127 65.26 5.15 128.72
C ALA A 127 64.87 4.58 127.34
N ASN A 128 65.20 3.31 127.06
CA ASN A 128 64.90 2.66 125.79
C ASN A 128 63.39 2.45 125.57
N ARG A 129 62.64 2.06 126.62
CA ARG A 129 61.16 1.95 126.56
C ARG A 129 60.50 3.31 126.24
N ASN A 130 60.94 4.38 126.89
CA ASN A 130 60.45 5.74 126.60
C ASN A 130 60.73 6.14 125.14
N PHE A 131 61.89 5.77 124.59
CA PHE A 131 62.26 6.08 123.21
C PHE A 131 61.38 5.34 122.19
N GLN A 132 61.11 4.05 122.41
CA GLN A 132 60.19 3.27 121.57
C GLN A 132 58.76 3.83 121.59
N GLN A 133 58.28 4.24 122.76
CA GLN A 133 56.93 4.79 122.90
C GLN A 133 56.81 6.19 122.26
N GLY A 134 57.86 7.01 122.31
CA GLY A 134 57.95 8.27 121.55
C GLY A 134 57.91 8.05 120.02
N TYR A 135 58.60 7.01 119.53
CA TYR A 135 58.62 6.68 118.10
C TYR A 135 57.24 6.23 117.57
N LEU A 136 56.48 5.45 118.38
CA LEU A 136 55.11 5.05 118.04
C LEU A 136 54.16 6.24 117.93
N ASN A 137 54.23 7.19 118.87
CA ASN A 137 53.41 8.41 118.84
C ASN A 137 53.71 9.26 117.60
N LEU A 138 55.00 9.48 117.29
CA LEU A 138 55.42 10.26 116.12
C LEU A 138 54.95 9.61 114.81
N ARG A 139 54.96 8.28 114.73
CA ARG A 139 54.45 7.54 113.57
C ARG A 139 52.94 7.71 113.38
N GLN A 140 52.14 7.62 114.45
CA GLN A 140 50.69 7.81 114.34
C GLN A 140 50.31 9.21 113.87
N ASP A 141 50.99 10.24 114.37
CA ASP A 141 50.78 11.63 113.95
C ASP A 141 51.16 11.85 112.47
N PHE A 142 52.25 11.23 111.99
CA PHE A 142 52.63 11.30 110.58
C PHE A 142 51.62 10.56 109.67
N GLU A 143 51.17 9.35 110.07
CA GLU A 143 50.12 8.61 109.35
C GLU A 143 48.76 9.35 109.37
N GLY A 144 48.48 10.17 110.40
CA GLY A 144 47.30 11.04 110.46
C GLY A 144 47.36 12.17 109.44
N ARG A 145 48.48 12.90 109.39
CA ARG A 145 48.67 14.03 108.45
C ARG A 145 48.63 13.57 106.98
N VAL A 146 49.26 12.45 106.64
CA VAL A 146 49.22 11.88 105.28
C VAL A 146 47.78 11.56 104.85
N ARG A 147 46.90 11.08 105.75
CA ARG A 147 45.48 10.83 105.41
C ARG A 147 44.72 12.11 105.11
N GLN A 148 44.87 13.15 105.93
CA GLN A 148 44.21 14.45 105.67
C GLN A 148 44.65 15.06 104.33
N GLU A 149 45.95 15.05 104.03
CA GLU A 149 46.47 15.58 102.77
C GLU A 149 46.01 14.75 101.55
N THR A 150 45.89 13.42 101.70
CA THR A 150 45.35 12.54 100.66
C THR A 150 43.85 12.77 100.40
N GLN A 151 43.05 13.03 101.45
CA GLN A 151 41.63 13.37 101.31
C GLN A 151 41.44 14.73 100.63
N TYR A 152 42.14 15.76 101.08
CA TYR A 152 42.09 17.10 100.47
C TYR A 152 42.47 17.09 98.98
N LEU A 153 43.44 16.26 98.59
CA LEU A 153 43.79 16.08 97.19
C LEU A 153 42.70 15.34 96.40
N HIS A 154 42.03 14.32 96.96
CA HIS A 154 40.89 13.66 96.31
C HIS A 154 39.74 14.63 96.06
N GLU A 155 39.25 15.31 97.10
CA GLU A 155 38.16 16.28 97.01
C GLU A 155 38.43 17.34 95.92
N ARG A 156 39.68 17.86 95.89
CA ARG A 156 40.12 18.84 94.88
C ARG A 156 40.26 18.28 93.47
N PHE A 157 40.51 16.99 93.29
CA PHE A 157 40.52 16.35 91.98
C PHE A 157 39.10 16.02 91.50
N ASP A 158 38.22 15.56 92.40
CA ASP A 158 36.81 15.27 92.09
C ASP A 158 36.04 16.55 91.75
N ASP A 159 36.21 17.65 92.50
CA ASP A 159 35.67 18.98 92.18
C ASP A 159 36.05 19.43 90.76
N ARG A 160 37.33 19.24 90.38
CA ARG A 160 37.81 19.59 89.03
C ARG A 160 37.22 18.68 87.96
N LEU A 161 37.19 17.37 88.21
CA LEU A 161 36.64 16.40 87.28
C LEU A 161 35.15 16.65 87.02
N GLU A 162 34.40 17.07 88.05
CA GLU A 162 32.99 17.42 87.89
C GLU A 162 32.80 18.78 87.23
N GLN A 163 33.68 19.77 87.46
CA GLN A 163 33.69 21.01 86.67
C GLN A 163 33.96 20.74 85.19
N GLU A 164 35.00 19.97 84.86
CA GLU A 164 35.34 19.59 83.47
C GLU A 164 34.17 18.83 82.79
N ARG A 165 33.46 17.97 83.52
CA ARG A 165 32.21 17.32 83.03
C ARG A 165 31.09 18.31 82.79
N ARG A 166 30.84 19.27 83.70
CA ARG A 166 29.78 20.29 83.53
C ARG A 166 30.08 21.20 82.34
N GLU A 167 31.34 21.59 82.14
CA GLU A 167 31.79 22.35 80.97
C GLU A 167 31.65 21.54 79.67
N GLN A 168 31.99 20.25 79.68
CA GLN A 168 31.79 19.36 78.53
C GLN A 168 30.30 19.16 78.19
N VAL A 169 29.44 18.96 79.20
CA VAL A 169 27.98 18.84 79.02
C VAL A 169 27.40 20.11 78.42
N ALA A 170 27.68 21.28 79.00
CA ALA A 170 27.20 22.56 78.49
C ALA A 170 27.68 22.82 77.04
N TRP A 171 28.91 22.45 76.71
CA TRP A 171 29.42 22.52 75.32
C TRP A 171 28.66 21.57 74.39
N THR A 172 28.33 20.34 74.83
CA THR A 172 27.51 19.44 74.00
C THR A 172 26.06 19.90 73.86
N GLU A 173 25.47 20.52 74.88
CA GLU A 173 24.10 21.04 74.84
C GLU A 173 23.97 22.25 73.89
N ASP A 174 24.88 23.23 73.97
CA ASP A 174 24.98 24.34 73.02
C ASP A 174 25.21 23.85 71.59
N ARG A 175 26.05 22.82 71.44
CA ARG A 175 26.33 22.18 70.15
C ARG A 175 25.11 21.46 69.56
N ILE A 176 24.30 20.81 70.40
CA ILE A 176 23.05 20.15 69.99
C ILE A 176 22.02 21.21 69.60
N ALA A 177 21.76 22.20 70.44
CA ALA A 177 20.80 23.28 70.15
C ALA A 177 21.15 24.04 68.86
N THR A 178 22.46 24.27 68.61
CA THR A 178 22.95 24.84 67.35
C THR A 178 22.62 23.97 66.14
N LEU A 179 22.79 22.64 66.24
CA LEU A 179 22.50 21.70 65.16
C LEU A 179 21.00 21.52 64.94
N GLU A 180 20.19 21.52 66.01
CA GLU A 180 18.73 21.46 65.94
C GLU A 180 18.18 22.70 65.21
N SER A 181 18.65 23.91 65.55
CA SER A 181 18.27 25.14 64.85
C SER A 181 18.71 25.15 63.36
N GLN A 182 19.89 24.59 63.05
CA GLN A 182 20.33 24.41 61.66
C GLN A 182 19.45 23.41 60.90
N HIS A 183 19.05 22.30 61.53
CA HIS A 183 18.15 21.34 60.90
C HIS A 183 16.71 21.87 60.76
N GLU A 184 16.18 22.62 61.73
CA GLU A 184 14.85 23.24 61.63
C GLU A 184 14.80 24.27 60.49
N THR A 185 15.82 25.12 60.37
CA THR A 185 15.91 26.10 59.27
C THR A 185 16.14 25.43 57.90
N GLU A 186 16.89 24.33 57.85
CA GLU A 186 17.04 23.53 56.61
C GLU A 186 15.72 22.81 56.22
N LEU A 187 14.99 22.27 57.20
CA LEU A 187 13.67 21.64 56.99
C LEU A 187 12.64 22.66 56.52
N ALA A 188 12.57 23.84 57.13
CA ALA A 188 11.71 24.93 56.68
C ALA A 188 12.01 25.31 55.21
N ARG A 189 13.29 25.46 54.85
CA ARG A 189 13.72 25.74 53.48
C ARG A 189 13.37 24.62 52.50
N LYS A 190 13.51 23.35 52.90
CA LYS A 190 13.13 22.18 52.07
C LYS A 190 11.62 22.10 51.87
N ASN A 191 10.83 22.32 52.93
CA ASN A 191 9.36 22.33 52.86
C ASN A 191 8.84 23.46 51.96
N GLU A 192 9.45 24.64 52.01
CA GLU A 192 9.11 25.75 51.11
C GLU A 192 9.45 25.41 49.65
N ALA A 193 10.61 24.82 49.39
CA ALA A 193 10.97 24.35 48.04
C ALA A 193 10.02 23.26 47.51
N ILE A 194 9.52 22.38 48.38
CA ILE A 194 8.51 21.37 48.04
C ILE A 194 7.17 22.03 47.72
N ARG A 195 6.71 23.04 48.49
CA ARG A 195 5.46 23.77 48.19
C ARG A 195 5.50 24.42 46.82
N ASN A 196 6.55 25.22 46.55
CA ASN A 196 6.72 25.89 45.26
C ASN A 196 6.75 24.89 44.09
N ARG A 197 7.46 23.76 44.24
CA ARG A 197 7.49 22.70 43.22
C ARG A 197 6.12 22.04 43.00
N ASN A 198 5.34 21.84 44.06
CA ASN A 198 3.99 21.28 43.94
C ASN A 198 3.02 22.25 43.23
N GLU A 199 3.15 23.56 43.48
CA GLU A 199 2.38 24.57 42.74
C GLU A 199 2.74 24.59 41.25
N ASP A 200 4.02 24.47 40.91
CA ASP A 200 4.45 24.40 39.50
C ASP A 200 4.01 23.11 38.81
N VAL A 201 4.02 21.97 39.51
CA VAL A 201 3.43 20.72 39.01
C VAL A 201 1.92 20.87 38.77
N ALA A 202 1.18 21.56 39.64
CA ALA A 202 -0.24 21.84 39.43
C ALA A 202 -0.50 22.75 38.23
N LYS A 203 0.32 23.80 38.03
CA LYS A 203 0.27 24.68 36.84
C LYS A 203 0.51 23.88 35.56
N LEU A 204 1.53 23.02 35.54
CA LEU A 204 1.87 22.18 34.39
C LEU A 204 0.80 21.11 34.10
N HIS A 205 0.19 20.52 35.13
CA HIS A 205 -0.91 19.57 34.96
C HIS A 205 -2.14 20.22 34.33
N ASN A 206 -2.55 21.40 34.81
CA ASN A 206 -3.67 22.16 34.24
C ASN A 206 -3.41 22.54 32.77
N LEU A 207 -2.16 22.92 32.43
CA LEU A 207 -1.77 23.21 31.05
C LEU A 207 -1.80 21.95 30.16
N ALA A 208 -1.38 20.80 30.67
CA ALA A 208 -1.43 19.54 29.95
C ALA A 208 -2.88 19.13 29.61
N VAL A 209 -3.81 19.24 30.58
CA VAL A 209 -5.25 18.98 30.36
C VAL A 209 -5.82 19.91 29.31
N GLN A 210 -5.54 21.22 29.38
CA GLN A 210 -5.99 22.19 28.36
C GLN A 210 -5.43 21.88 26.97
N LEU A 211 -4.18 21.42 26.88
CA LEU A 211 -3.59 21.01 25.60
C LEU A 211 -4.27 19.75 25.05
N GLU A 212 -4.55 18.75 25.88
CA GLU A 212 -5.28 17.53 25.51
C GLU A 212 -6.72 17.82 25.02
N GLU A 213 -7.44 18.73 25.70
CA GLU A 213 -8.72 19.27 25.24
C GLU A 213 -8.59 19.96 23.86
N THR A 214 -7.54 20.76 23.63
CA THR A 214 -7.35 21.40 22.31
C THR A 214 -6.92 20.45 21.20
N VAL A 215 -6.26 19.32 21.52
CA VAL A 215 -5.88 18.28 20.56
C VAL A 215 -7.12 17.48 20.15
N THR A 216 -7.85 16.92 21.11
CA THR A 216 -9.10 16.19 20.83
C THR A 216 -10.13 17.05 20.06
N ALA A 217 -10.26 18.34 20.38
CA ALA A 217 -11.11 19.28 19.66
C ALA A 217 -10.60 19.68 18.25
N ARG A 218 -9.35 19.36 17.90
CA ARG A 218 -8.79 19.45 16.54
C ARG A 218 -8.99 18.14 15.78
N ASP A 219 -8.74 17.00 16.42
CA ASP A 219 -8.86 15.68 15.78
C ASP A 219 -10.32 15.41 15.38
N ALA A 220 -11.29 15.78 16.23
CA ALA A 220 -12.71 15.73 15.89
C ALA A 220 -13.08 16.60 14.67
N LYS A 221 -12.35 17.71 14.43
CA LYS A 221 -12.54 18.55 13.23
C LYS A 221 -11.85 17.96 12.01
N LEU A 222 -10.69 17.33 12.15
CA LEU A 222 -10.02 16.62 11.05
C LEU A 222 -10.92 15.50 10.51
N ILE A 223 -11.46 14.65 11.39
CA ILE A 223 -12.44 13.62 11.01
C ILE A 223 -13.66 14.22 10.31
N GLN A 224 -14.17 15.37 10.77
CA GLN A 224 -15.28 16.07 10.12
C GLN A 224 -14.92 16.63 8.73
N TYR A 225 -13.70 17.12 8.53
CA TYR A 225 -13.22 17.59 7.23
C TYR A 225 -12.94 16.43 6.27
N GLU A 226 -12.38 15.32 6.74
CA GLU A 226 -12.15 14.11 5.93
C GLU A 226 -13.47 13.51 5.43
N ALA A 227 -14.44 13.29 6.31
CA ALA A 227 -15.78 12.80 5.94
C ALA A 227 -16.53 13.76 4.99
N ARG A 228 -16.24 15.07 5.06
CA ARG A 228 -16.76 16.06 4.11
C ARG A 228 -16.05 15.97 2.76
N LEU A 229 -14.73 15.78 2.73
CA LEU A 229 -13.96 15.62 1.49
C LEU A 229 -14.38 14.36 0.74
N THR A 230 -14.50 13.21 1.40
CA THR A 230 -14.97 11.96 0.75
C THR A 230 -16.38 12.12 0.17
N SER A 231 -17.31 12.74 0.91
CA SER A 231 -18.66 13.03 0.42
C SER A 231 -18.68 14.02 -0.75
N GLN A 232 -17.73 14.97 -0.80
CA GLN A 232 -17.58 15.87 -1.95
C GLN A 232 -16.95 15.17 -3.17
N ASP A 233 -15.99 14.27 -2.99
CA ASP A 233 -15.40 13.47 -4.06
C ASP A 233 -16.41 12.47 -4.65
N GLU A 234 -17.25 11.84 -3.82
CA GLU A 234 -18.37 11.01 -4.24
C GLU A 234 -19.38 11.84 -5.07
N ALA A 235 -19.83 12.98 -4.56
CA ALA A 235 -20.73 13.88 -5.29
C ALA A 235 -20.12 14.39 -6.61
N ILE A 236 -18.80 14.62 -6.67
CA ILE A 236 -18.10 14.98 -7.90
C ILE A 236 -18.09 13.81 -8.89
N ARG A 237 -17.84 12.57 -8.46
CA ARG A 237 -17.90 11.36 -9.31
C ARG A 237 -19.31 11.09 -9.84
N ASP A 238 -20.33 11.26 -8.99
CA ASP A 238 -21.72 11.12 -9.40
C ASP A 238 -22.12 12.18 -10.44
N LEU A 239 -21.78 13.44 -10.18
CA LEU A 239 -22.06 14.55 -11.11
C LEU A 239 -21.27 14.42 -12.41
N GLN A 240 -20.02 13.96 -12.37
CA GLN A 240 -19.22 13.62 -13.56
C GLN A 240 -19.83 12.46 -14.34
N SER A 241 -20.18 11.34 -13.70
CA SER A 241 -20.77 10.19 -14.37
C SER A 241 -22.16 10.49 -14.94
N SER A 242 -22.92 11.38 -14.31
CA SER A 242 -24.21 11.89 -14.79
C SER A 242 -24.03 12.82 -15.99
N ALA A 243 -23.07 13.75 -15.92
CA ALA A 243 -22.72 14.63 -17.04
C ALA A 243 -22.15 13.86 -18.24
N MET A 244 -21.33 12.84 -18.02
CA MET A 244 -20.82 11.96 -19.08
C MET A 244 -21.95 11.19 -19.76
N ARG A 245 -22.83 10.51 -18.99
CA ARG A 245 -24.03 9.86 -19.53
C ARG A 245 -24.92 10.83 -20.33
N SER A 246 -25.10 12.05 -19.84
CA SER A 246 -25.87 13.10 -20.53
C SER A 246 -25.22 13.60 -21.82
N LEU A 247 -23.89 13.60 -21.92
CA LEU A 247 -23.15 14.00 -23.13
C LEU A 247 -23.07 12.86 -24.17
N GLU A 248 -22.87 11.62 -23.71
CA GLU A 248 -22.93 10.42 -24.56
C GLU A 248 -24.30 10.28 -25.23
N ALA A 249 -25.38 10.49 -24.46
CA ALA A 249 -26.77 10.39 -24.91
C ALA A 249 -27.20 11.42 -25.96
N ALA A 250 -26.35 12.38 -26.34
CA ALA A 250 -26.66 13.41 -27.34
C ALA A 250 -25.97 13.17 -28.71
N HIS A 251 -24.70 12.75 -28.72
CA HIS A 251 -23.96 12.55 -29.98
C HIS A 251 -23.88 11.09 -30.42
N TRP A 252 -23.82 10.16 -29.48
CA TRP A 252 -23.87 8.71 -29.73
C TRP A 252 -25.19 8.11 -29.26
N ALA A 253 -26.24 8.94 -29.25
CA ALA A 253 -27.62 8.52 -29.05
C ALA A 253 -27.95 7.35 -30.00
N PRO A 254 -28.56 6.26 -29.51
CA PRO A 254 -28.99 5.21 -30.40
C PRO A 254 -30.13 5.72 -31.30
N ASP A 255 -29.93 5.71 -32.62
CA ASP A 255 -31.03 5.61 -33.59
C ASP A 255 -32.02 4.53 -33.11
N SER A 256 -33.32 4.79 -33.24
CA SER A 256 -34.34 3.80 -32.88
C SER A 256 -34.19 2.52 -33.71
N ALA A 257 -34.61 1.38 -33.16
CA ALA A 257 -34.41 0.08 -33.81
C ALA A 257 -35.06 0.02 -35.19
N GLU A 258 -36.18 0.71 -35.37
CA GLU A 258 -36.92 0.86 -36.62
C GLU A 258 -36.14 1.71 -37.63
N ASN A 259 -35.44 2.77 -37.19
CA ASN A 259 -34.60 3.58 -38.06
C ASN A 259 -33.35 2.81 -38.53
N ILE A 260 -32.72 2.03 -37.65
CA ILE A 260 -31.62 1.13 -38.00
C ILE A 260 -32.10 0.08 -39.02
N GLN A 261 -33.20 -0.62 -38.70
CA GLN A 261 -33.78 -1.65 -39.55
C GLN A 261 -34.15 -1.08 -40.93
N ARG A 262 -34.74 0.12 -40.98
CA ARG A 262 -35.04 0.81 -42.24
C ARG A 262 -33.77 1.10 -43.02
N GLN A 263 -32.76 1.75 -42.43
CA GLN A 263 -31.50 2.05 -43.12
C GLN A 263 -30.77 0.79 -43.63
N MET A 264 -30.86 -0.33 -42.91
CA MET A 264 -30.36 -1.62 -43.40
C MET A 264 -31.20 -2.23 -44.53
N LYS A 265 -32.53 -2.03 -44.53
CA LYS A 265 -33.44 -2.45 -45.62
C LYS A 265 -33.26 -1.60 -46.87
N ASP A 266 -33.09 -0.30 -46.72
CA ASP A 266 -32.82 0.65 -47.80
C ASP A 266 -31.54 0.21 -48.55
N LEU A 267 -30.42 0.05 -47.83
CA LEU A 267 -29.15 -0.47 -48.37
C LEU A 267 -29.29 -1.86 -49.04
N MET A 268 -30.13 -2.73 -48.48
CA MET A 268 -30.40 -4.06 -49.03
C MET A 268 -31.28 -4.04 -50.30
N LEU A 269 -32.02 -2.96 -50.54
CA LEU A 269 -32.71 -2.71 -51.81
C LEU A 269 -31.75 -2.07 -52.81
N ASP A 270 -30.91 -1.11 -52.38
CA ASP A 270 -29.89 -0.50 -53.22
C ASP A 270 -28.89 -1.54 -53.79
N ILE A 271 -28.58 -2.59 -53.03
CA ILE A 271 -27.77 -3.75 -53.48
C ILE A 271 -28.52 -4.63 -54.49
N GLU A 272 -29.83 -4.85 -54.32
CA GLU A 272 -30.65 -5.61 -55.29
C GLU A 272 -30.81 -4.82 -56.60
N ASP A 273 -31.18 -3.54 -56.53
CA ASP A 273 -31.31 -2.66 -57.70
C ASP A 273 -29.97 -2.54 -58.45
N TRP A 274 -28.84 -2.38 -57.75
CA TRP A 274 -27.51 -2.41 -58.37
C TRP A 274 -27.23 -3.76 -59.06
N ALA A 275 -27.56 -4.88 -58.41
CA ALA A 275 -27.34 -6.20 -58.98
C ALA A 275 -28.21 -6.43 -60.24
N GLU A 276 -29.47 -6.01 -60.25
CA GLU A 276 -30.34 -6.10 -61.45
C GLU A 276 -29.84 -5.21 -62.60
N ASN A 277 -29.38 -3.99 -62.31
CA ASN A 277 -28.92 -3.05 -63.34
C ASN A 277 -27.65 -3.51 -64.07
N PHE A 278 -26.72 -4.20 -63.39
CA PHE A 278 -25.44 -4.61 -64.00
C PHE A 278 -25.37 -6.09 -64.41
N SER A 279 -26.26 -6.95 -63.90
CA SER A 279 -26.26 -8.38 -64.24
C SER A 279 -27.00 -8.65 -65.55
N LEU A 280 -26.36 -8.40 -66.68
CA LEU A 280 -26.91 -8.67 -68.02
C LEU A 280 -26.45 -10.01 -68.62
N LEU A 281 -25.74 -10.84 -67.85
CA LEU A 281 -25.14 -12.10 -68.31
C LEU A 281 -26.22 -13.17 -68.60
N PRO A 282 -26.28 -13.75 -69.83
CA PRO A 282 -27.19 -14.84 -70.17
C PRO A 282 -26.96 -16.11 -69.35
N LEU A 283 -28.01 -16.91 -69.17
CA LEU A 283 -27.96 -18.13 -68.37
C LEU A 283 -26.95 -19.15 -68.92
N GLU A 284 -26.80 -19.25 -70.24
CA GLU A 284 -25.86 -20.15 -70.90
C GLU A 284 -24.40 -19.80 -70.55
N MET A 285 -24.09 -18.51 -70.43
CA MET A 285 -22.77 -18.03 -70.01
C MET A 285 -22.58 -18.19 -68.50
N LEU A 286 -23.62 -17.94 -67.70
CA LEU A 286 -23.58 -18.15 -66.25
C LEU A 286 -23.27 -19.62 -65.89
N LEU A 287 -23.85 -20.56 -66.64
CA LEU A 287 -23.71 -22.00 -66.43
C LEU A 287 -22.43 -22.62 -67.05
N GLU A 288 -21.53 -21.81 -67.62
CA GLU A 288 -20.17 -22.24 -68.02
C GLU A 288 -19.47 -22.92 -66.82
N PRO A 289 -18.98 -24.19 -66.93
CA PRO A 289 -18.55 -24.96 -65.77
C PRO A 289 -17.52 -24.25 -64.87
N GLU A 290 -16.44 -23.70 -65.44
CA GLU A 290 -15.43 -22.98 -64.65
C GLU A 290 -15.96 -21.67 -64.03
N ARG A 291 -16.97 -21.04 -64.63
CA ARG A 291 -17.56 -19.79 -64.13
C ARG A 291 -18.48 -20.11 -62.97
N LEU A 292 -19.38 -21.06 -63.16
CA LEU A 292 -20.31 -21.54 -62.15
C LEU A 292 -19.57 -22.14 -60.94
N GLU A 293 -18.47 -22.87 -61.13
CA GLU A 293 -17.62 -23.36 -60.04
C GLU A 293 -17.00 -22.21 -59.22
N ARG A 294 -16.48 -21.17 -59.89
CA ARG A 294 -15.93 -19.98 -59.22
C ARG A 294 -16.98 -19.20 -58.44
N ILE A 295 -18.19 -19.04 -58.99
CA ILE A 295 -19.32 -18.38 -58.33
C ILE A 295 -19.84 -19.21 -57.17
N GLY A 296 -20.04 -20.52 -57.38
CA GLY A 296 -20.51 -21.45 -56.35
C GLY A 296 -19.55 -21.60 -55.18
N LEU A 297 -18.23 -21.59 -55.44
CA LEU A 297 -17.21 -21.53 -54.40
C LEU A 297 -17.27 -20.23 -53.59
N ARG A 298 -17.75 -19.12 -54.17
CA ARG A 298 -18.03 -17.88 -53.44
C ARG A 298 -19.32 -17.99 -52.64
N LEU A 299 -20.46 -18.29 -53.27
CA LEU A 299 -21.75 -18.50 -52.59
C LEU A 299 -21.62 -19.43 -51.36
N LYS A 300 -20.89 -20.55 -51.49
CA LYS A 300 -20.68 -21.52 -50.41
C LYS A 300 -19.70 -21.04 -49.33
N ARG A 301 -18.75 -20.15 -49.64
CA ARG A 301 -17.85 -19.53 -48.65
C ARG A 301 -18.49 -18.36 -47.90
N SER A 302 -19.30 -17.57 -48.60
CA SER A 302 -20.03 -16.44 -48.03
C SER A 302 -21.25 -16.90 -47.23
N GLY A 303 -21.64 -18.19 -47.31
CA GLY A 303 -22.72 -18.79 -46.51
C GLY A 303 -24.11 -18.67 -47.14
N CYS A 304 -24.19 -18.48 -48.46
CA CYS A 304 -25.44 -18.30 -49.20
C CYS A 304 -26.11 -19.63 -49.59
N ILE A 305 -25.34 -20.73 -49.78
CA ILE A 305 -25.85 -22.03 -50.29
C ILE A 305 -25.19 -23.24 -49.62
N GLU A 306 -25.91 -24.37 -49.58
CA GLU A 306 -25.36 -25.67 -49.19
C GLU A 306 -24.72 -26.43 -50.35
N SER A 307 -25.41 -26.52 -51.50
CA SER A 307 -25.00 -27.27 -52.69
C SER A 307 -25.09 -26.41 -53.94
N LEU A 308 -24.05 -26.49 -54.78
CA LEU A 308 -24.04 -25.82 -56.09
C LEU A 308 -24.90 -26.59 -57.11
N GLU A 309 -24.99 -27.90 -56.94
CA GLU A 309 -25.73 -28.83 -57.76
C GLU A 309 -27.23 -28.61 -57.60
N ASN A 310 -27.76 -28.60 -56.36
CA ASN A 310 -29.16 -28.27 -56.08
C ASN A 310 -29.53 -26.88 -56.62
N LEU A 311 -28.68 -25.87 -56.37
CA LEU A 311 -28.88 -24.51 -56.88
C LEU A 311 -28.98 -24.48 -58.41
N LYS A 312 -28.06 -25.18 -59.09
CA LYS A 312 -28.02 -25.26 -60.56
C LYS A 312 -29.28 -25.90 -61.11
N GLU A 313 -29.75 -26.99 -60.51
CA GLU A 313 -30.98 -27.67 -60.94
C GLU A 313 -32.21 -26.79 -60.73
N ALA A 314 -32.32 -26.11 -59.59
CA ALA A 314 -33.40 -25.15 -59.33
C ALA A 314 -33.40 -23.97 -60.32
N ILE A 315 -32.25 -23.35 -60.59
CA ILE A 315 -32.13 -22.21 -61.52
C ILE A 315 -32.45 -22.61 -62.97
N VAL A 316 -32.16 -23.86 -63.35
CA VAL A 316 -32.53 -24.40 -64.66
C VAL A 316 -34.02 -24.77 -64.71
N ALA A 317 -34.64 -25.15 -63.59
CA ALA A 317 -36.05 -25.52 -63.50
C ALA A 317 -37.01 -24.32 -63.53
N ASN A 318 -36.69 -23.27 -62.75
CA ASN A 318 -37.48 -22.05 -62.62
C ASN A 318 -37.58 -21.26 -63.95
N GLU A 319 -38.70 -20.56 -64.20
CA GLU A 319 -38.88 -19.79 -65.43
C GLU A 319 -38.34 -18.36 -65.33
N ASP A 320 -38.52 -17.68 -64.19
CA ASP A 320 -38.05 -16.30 -63.97
C ASP A 320 -36.51 -16.21 -64.04
N THR A 321 -35.78 -17.19 -63.49
CA THR A 321 -34.31 -17.21 -63.55
C THR A 321 -33.74 -17.57 -64.92
N ARG A 322 -34.58 -17.96 -65.89
CA ARG A 322 -34.18 -18.10 -67.31
C ARG A 322 -34.24 -16.79 -68.09
N GLU A 323 -34.89 -15.74 -67.58
CA GLU A 323 -34.76 -14.42 -68.19
C GLU A 323 -33.27 -13.99 -68.15
N PRO A 324 -32.73 -13.42 -69.25
CA PRO A 324 -31.34 -12.97 -69.28
C PRO A 324 -31.03 -12.05 -68.10
N GLY A 325 -29.95 -12.36 -67.38
CA GLY A 325 -29.53 -11.59 -66.22
C GLY A 325 -30.16 -11.97 -64.87
N ARG A 326 -31.39 -12.51 -64.80
CA ARG A 326 -32.08 -12.74 -63.51
C ARG A 326 -31.32 -13.67 -62.56
N ALA A 327 -30.86 -14.83 -63.05
CA ALA A 327 -30.04 -15.74 -62.24
C ALA A 327 -28.72 -15.07 -61.78
N SER A 328 -28.11 -14.28 -62.66
CA SER A 328 -26.86 -13.56 -62.40
C SER A 328 -27.06 -12.47 -61.33
N ALA A 329 -28.16 -11.71 -61.40
CA ALA A 329 -28.55 -10.71 -60.40
C ALA A 329 -28.81 -11.35 -59.04
N LEU A 330 -29.55 -12.46 -59.01
CA LEU A 330 -29.87 -13.21 -57.79
C LEU A 330 -28.61 -13.73 -57.08
N MET A 331 -27.61 -14.20 -57.83
CA MET A 331 -26.31 -14.60 -57.27
C MET A 331 -25.46 -13.39 -56.86
N LEU A 332 -25.49 -12.30 -57.63
CA LEU A 332 -24.66 -11.12 -57.39
C LEU A 332 -25.13 -10.34 -56.15
N SER A 333 -26.43 -10.13 -55.98
CA SER A 333 -27.02 -9.54 -54.77
C SER A 333 -26.73 -10.40 -53.56
N ALA A 334 -26.91 -11.73 -53.65
CA ALA A 334 -26.59 -12.66 -52.57
C ALA A 334 -25.14 -12.50 -52.08
N ILE A 335 -24.15 -12.61 -52.98
CA ILE A 335 -22.75 -12.54 -52.58
C ILE A 335 -22.40 -11.16 -52.02
N VAL A 336 -22.86 -10.07 -52.64
CA VAL A 336 -22.55 -8.72 -52.16
C VAL A 336 -23.25 -8.43 -50.83
N SER A 337 -24.50 -8.83 -50.63
CA SER A 337 -25.20 -8.69 -49.34
C SER A 337 -24.47 -9.42 -48.20
N PHE A 338 -24.00 -10.66 -48.44
CA PHE A 338 -23.24 -11.40 -47.42
C PHE A 338 -21.83 -10.84 -47.20
N GLU A 339 -21.09 -10.47 -48.25
CA GLU A 339 -19.74 -9.89 -48.12
C GLU A 339 -19.78 -8.47 -47.51
N VAL A 340 -20.83 -7.67 -47.76
CA VAL A 340 -21.05 -6.37 -47.08
C VAL A 340 -21.32 -6.59 -45.59
N PHE A 341 -22.30 -7.42 -45.23
CA PHE A 341 -22.69 -7.57 -43.82
C PHE A 341 -21.66 -8.34 -42.99
N GLY A 342 -20.94 -9.29 -43.58
CA GLY A 342 -19.79 -9.95 -42.97
C GLY A 342 -18.61 -8.99 -42.78
N ASN A 343 -18.06 -8.43 -43.87
CA ASN A 343 -16.80 -7.69 -43.81
C ASN A 343 -16.92 -6.24 -43.33
N VAL A 344 -18.10 -5.62 -43.36
CA VAL A 344 -18.32 -4.20 -42.96
C VAL A 344 -19.14 -4.06 -41.69
N PHE A 345 -20.22 -4.84 -41.50
CA PHE A 345 -21.08 -4.72 -40.31
C PHE A 345 -20.65 -5.59 -39.13
N CYS A 346 -20.18 -6.82 -39.39
CA CYS A 346 -19.75 -7.74 -38.32
C CYS A 346 -18.26 -7.62 -37.95
N ASN A 347 -17.45 -6.98 -38.80
CA ASN A 347 -16.04 -6.68 -38.51
C ASN A 347 -15.91 -5.26 -37.92
N PRO A 348 -15.77 -5.10 -36.60
CA PRO A 348 -15.83 -3.79 -35.98
C PRO A 348 -14.64 -2.87 -36.29
N PHE A 349 -13.58 -3.45 -36.87
CA PHE A 349 -12.36 -2.74 -37.28
C PHE A 349 -12.18 -2.78 -38.80
N PHE A 350 -13.27 -2.89 -39.58
CA PHE A 350 -13.22 -2.96 -41.05
C PHE A 350 -12.42 -1.82 -41.69
N ALA A 351 -12.51 -0.60 -41.14
CA ALA A 351 -11.82 0.58 -41.66
C ALA A 351 -10.28 0.49 -41.57
N PHE A 352 -9.74 -0.44 -40.79
CA PHE A 352 -8.30 -0.59 -40.59
C PHE A 352 -7.71 -1.41 -41.76
N THR A 353 -7.47 -0.76 -42.89
CA THR A 353 -6.93 -1.39 -44.12
C THR A 353 -5.57 -0.84 -44.55
N GLY A 354 -5.05 0.18 -43.86
CA GLY A 354 -3.80 0.86 -44.21
C GLY A 354 -2.55 0.01 -44.05
N ASN A 355 -1.62 0.15 -44.99
CA ASN A 355 -0.25 -0.37 -44.89
C ASN A 355 0.63 0.54 -44.04
N TYR A 356 1.83 0.07 -43.67
CA TYR A 356 2.76 0.81 -42.80
C TYR A 356 3.09 2.23 -43.29
N ASP A 357 3.22 2.42 -44.61
CA ASP A 357 3.60 3.67 -45.26
C ASP A 357 2.43 4.66 -45.45
N GLN A 358 1.18 4.20 -45.27
CA GLN A 358 -0.02 5.01 -45.48
C GLN A 358 -0.42 5.75 -44.19
N HIS A 359 0.25 6.86 -43.89
CA HIS A 359 0.03 7.62 -42.65
C HIS A 359 -1.30 8.38 -42.56
N GLU A 360 -2.10 8.42 -43.63
CA GLU A 360 -3.39 9.10 -43.69
C GLU A 360 -4.58 8.19 -43.33
N VAL A 361 -4.33 6.90 -43.06
CA VAL A 361 -5.36 5.89 -42.75
C VAL A 361 -4.94 4.96 -41.60
N LEU A 362 -5.93 4.35 -40.96
CA LEU A 362 -5.81 3.37 -39.89
C LEU A 362 -5.19 2.06 -40.41
N ARG A 363 -4.17 1.54 -39.71
CA ARG A 363 -3.38 0.40 -40.18
C ARG A 363 -4.02 -0.94 -39.89
N HIS A 364 -3.89 -1.89 -40.82
CA HIS A 364 -4.44 -3.24 -40.69
C HIS A 364 -3.96 -3.97 -39.42
N ALA A 365 -2.66 -3.89 -39.11
CA ALA A 365 -2.08 -4.52 -37.92
C ALA A 365 -2.66 -3.98 -36.60
N ASP A 366 -3.01 -2.68 -36.54
CA ASP A 366 -3.62 -2.08 -35.36
C ASP A 366 -5.08 -2.54 -35.18
N GLY A 367 -5.80 -2.74 -36.30
CA GLY A 367 -7.16 -3.30 -36.32
C GLY A 367 -7.21 -4.78 -35.96
N ASP A 368 -6.25 -5.58 -36.42
CA ASP A 368 -6.12 -6.99 -36.04
C ASP A 368 -5.79 -7.16 -34.56
N ALA A 369 -4.90 -6.32 -34.02
CA ALA A 369 -4.58 -6.30 -32.59
C ALA A 369 -5.82 -5.92 -31.77
N ALA A 370 -6.54 -4.87 -32.16
CA ALA A 370 -7.78 -4.46 -31.50
C ALA A 370 -8.86 -5.56 -31.55
N ARG A 371 -9.03 -6.24 -32.71
CA ARG A 371 -9.94 -7.37 -32.87
C ARG A 371 -9.58 -8.52 -31.93
N SER A 372 -8.32 -8.93 -31.94
CA SER A 372 -7.79 -10.05 -31.11
C SER A 372 -7.97 -9.79 -29.61
N ILE A 373 -7.75 -8.54 -29.16
CA ILE A 373 -7.95 -8.15 -27.76
C ILE A 373 -9.45 -8.20 -27.39
N CYS A 374 -10.33 -7.68 -28.24
CA CYS A 374 -11.78 -7.75 -28.00
C CYS A 374 -12.28 -9.20 -27.98
N GLU A 375 -11.80 -10.06 -28.88
CA GLU A 375 -12.14 -11.49 -28.92
C GLU A 375 -11.64 -12.25 -27.70
N LEU A 376 -10.46 -11.92 -27.16
CA LEU A 376 -9.95 -12.51 -25.92
C LEU A 376 -10.79 -12.07 -24.70
N ILE A 377 -11.11 -10.79 -24.58
CA ILE A 377 -11.94 -10.28 -23.47
C ILE A 377 -13.35 -10.89 -23.52
N ARG A 378 -13.93 -11.04 -24.72
CA ARG A 378 -15.29 -11.59 -24.94
C ARG A 378 -15.47 -13.02 -24.40
N GLN A 379 -14.39 -13.78 -24.21
CA GLN A 379 -14.42 -15.11 -23.60
C GLN A 379 -14.66 -15.06 -22.08
N GLY A 380 -14.42 -13.92 -21.43
CA GLY A 380 -14.66 -13.69 -19.99
C GLY A 380 -15.80 -12.72 -19.70
N SER A 381 -15.91 -11.63 -20.46
CA SER A 381 -17.05 -10.69 -20.44
C SER A 381 -17.29 -10.12 -21.84
N PRO A 382 -18.46 -10.36 -22.46
CA PRO A 382 -18.84 -9.66 -23.69
C PRO A 382 -19.07 -8.15 -23.43
N GLU A 383 -19.55 -7.77 -22.25
CA GLU A 383 -19.80 -6.37 -21.86
C GLU A 383 -18.53 -5.52 -21.95
N ASP A 384 -17.43 -5.98 -21.33
CA ASP A 384 -16.14 -5.28 -21.37
C ASP A 384 -15.54 -5.28 -22.78
N ALA A 385 -15.71 -6.37 -23.54
CA ALA A 385 -15.22 -6.47 -24.91
C ALA A 385 -15.90 -5.48 -25.86
N GLU A 386 -17.23 -5.42 -25.84
CA GLU A 386 -17.97 -4.47 -26.68
C GLU A 386 -17.83 -3.02 -26.18
N SER A 387 -17.66 -2.81 -24.87
CA SER A 387 -17.35 -1.52 -24.26
C SER A 387 -15.99 -0.99 -24.73
N LEU A 388 -14.93 -1.81 -24.69
CA LEU A 388 -13.60 -1.45 -25.22
C LEU A 388 -13.69 -1.14 -26.72
N ARG A 389 -14.34 -2.02 -27.49
CA ARG A 389 -14.56 -1.85 -28.93
C ARG A 389 -15.23 -0.52 -29.26
N CYS A 390 -16.33 -0.17 -28.60
CA CYS A 390 -17.00 1.09 -28.88
C CYS A 390 -16.16 2.29 -28.43
N GLN A 391 -15.43 2.19 -27.31
CA GLN A 391 -14.52 3.25 -26.86
C GLN A 391 -13.39 3.54 -27.88
N ILE A 392 -12.77 2.52 -28.46
CA ILE A 392 -11.74 2.69 -29.50
C ILE A 392 -12.29 3.48 -30.69
N LEU A 393 -13.46 3.10 -31.22
CA LEU A 393 -14.08 3.77 -32.37
C LEU A 393 -14.55 5.20 -32.02
N ARG A 394 -15.05 5.42 -30.81
CA ARG A 394 -15.43 6.73 -30.26
C ARG A 394 -14.26 7.69 -30.08
N LEU A 395 -13.07 7.18 -29.75
CA LEU A 395 -11.84 7.99 -29.66
C LEU A 395 -11.32 8.43 -31.04
N LEU A 396 -11.60 7.64 -32.08
CA LEU A 396 -11.30 7.97 -33.48
C LEU A 396 -12.32 8.94 -34.10
N ASP A 397 -13.55 8.97 -33.57
CA ASP A 397 -14.63 9.86 -34.00
C ASP A 397 -15.27 10.64 -32.83
N PRO A 398 -14.52 11.56 -32.18
CA PRO A 398 -14.92 12.16 -30.90
C PRO A 398 -16.01 13.24 -31.03
N PRO A 399 -16.85 13.45 -29.99
CA PRO A 399 -17.89 14.47 -29.99
C PRO A 399 -17.26 15.86 -29.89
N GLY A 400 -17.54 16.75 -30.85
CA GLY A 400 -16.86 18.04 -30.96
C GLY A 400 -17.80 19.23 -31.15
N HIS A 401 -18.04 20.00 -30.09
CA HIS A 401 -18.55 21.39 -30.22
C HIS A 401 -17.40 22.41 -30.36
N ARG A 402 -16.16 22.00 -30.11
CA ARG A 402 -14.92 22.75 -30.40
C ARG A 402 -13.82 21.76 -30.84
N PRO A 403 -13.63 21.52 -32.15
CA PRO A 403 -12.56 20.63 -32.61
C PRO A 403 -11.18 21.24 -32.31
N THR A 404 -10.25 20.40 -31.85
CA THR A 404 -8.82 20.72 -31.83
C THR A 404 -8.19 20.21 -33.13
N PRO A 405 -7.01 20.71 -33.55
CA PRO A 405 -6.34 20.19 -34.73
C PRO A 405 -6.07 18.67 -34.65
N GLY A 406 -5.75 18.16 -33.46
CA GLY A 406 -5.57 16.73 -33.22
C GLY A 406 -6.86 15.92 -33.38
N THR A 407 -7.98 16.36 -32.79
CA THR A 407 -9.26 15.63 -32.95
C THR A 407 -9.83 15.73 -34.36
N GLN A 408 -9.57 16.83 -35.07
CA GLN A 408 -9.95 16.97 -36.48
C GLN A 408 -9.09 16.09 -37.40
N CYS A 409 -7.78 15.94 -37.10
CA CYS A 409 -6.89 15.00 -37.77
C CYS A 409 -7.35 13.55 -37.58
N LEU A 410 -7.63 13.13 -36.33
CA LEU A 410 -8.15 11.78 -36.03
C LEU A 410 -9.47 11.50 -36.76
N LYS A 411 -10.44 12.41 -36.69
CA LYS A 411 -11.73 12.28 -37.41
C LYS A 411 -11.56 12.23 -38.92
N GLY A 412 -10.62 13.01 -39.47
CA GLY A 412 -10.25 12.99 -40.89
C GLY A 412 -9.64 11.65 -41.32
N MET A 413 -8.65 11.16 -40.57
CA MET A 413 -8.04 9.84 -40.77
C MET A 413 -9.07 8.72 -40.66
N ALA A 414 -9.93 8.74 -39.63
CA ALA A 414 -10.99 7.74 -39.44
C ALA A 414 -11.97 7.71 -40.63
N LYS A 415 -12.37 8.86 -41.17
CA LYS A 415 -13.18 8.92 -42.40
C LYS A 415 -12.40 8.41 -43.61
N ALA A 416 -11.19 8.91 -43.86
CA ALA A 416 -10.35 8.48 -44.98
C ALA A 416 -10.11 6.96 -44.97
N SER A 417 -10.07 6.36 -43.79
CA SER A 417 -9.95 4.91 -43.59
C SER A 417 -11.22 4.15 -43.98
N ARG A 418 -12.41 4.69 -43.66
CA ARG A 418 -13.70 4.15 -44.15
C ARG A 418 -13.78 4.24 -45.67
N ASP A 419 -13.47 5.41 -46.23
CA ASP A 419 -13.45 5.63 -47.69
C ASP A 419 -12.44 4.69 -48.38
N HIS A 420 -11.24 4.51 -47.81
CA HIS A 420 -10.22 3.60 -48.35
C HIS A 420 -10.65 2.13 -48.27
N SER A 421 -11.21 1.69 -47.13
CA SER A 421 -11.73 0.33 -46.98
C SER A 421 -12.88 0.03 -47.93
N ALA A 422 -13.80 0.98 -48.16
CA ALA A 422 -14.89 0.81 -49.11
C ALA A 422 -14.36 0.64 -50.55
N ASN A 423 -13.40 1.48 -50.95
CA ASN A 423 -12.75 1.39 -52.27
C ASN A 423 -11.99 0.06 -52.43
N TRP A 424 -11.24 -0.37 -51.41
CA TRP A 424 -10.47 -1.61 -51.42
C TRP A 424 -11.37 -2.85 -51.53
N LEU A 425 -12.44 -2.89 -50.73
CA LEU A 425 -13.39 -4.00 -50.75
C LEU A 425 -14.18 -4.03 -52.07
N ALA A 426 -14.52 -2.87 -52.65
CA ALA A 426 -15.15 -2.78 -53.98
C ALA A 426 -14.25 -3.40 -55.07
N GLY A 427 -12.97 -3.03 -55.13
CA GLY A 427 -11.99 -3.61 -56.06
C GLY A 427 -11.73 -5.09 -55.82
N GLN A 428 -11.77 -5.55 -54.56
CA GLN A 428 -11.66 -6.97 -54.21
C GLN A 428 -12.88 -7.77 -54.67
N MET A 429 -14.11 -7.26 -54.48
CA MET A 429 -15.32 -7.89 -55.01
C MET A 429 -15.31 -7.85 -56.55
N SER A 430 -14.96 -6.72 -57.16
CA SER A 430 -14.88 -6.53 -58.62
C SER A 430 -14.02 -7.61 -59.28
N SER A 431 -12.78 -7.72 -58.81
CA SER A 431 -11.78 -8.66 -59.33
C SER A 431 -12.04 -10.13 -58.95
N SER A 432 -12.79 -10.42 -57.90
CA SER A 432 -13.01 -11.81 -57.43
C SER A 432 -14.37 -12.42 -57.74
N ILE A 433 -15.41 -11.61 -57.98
CA ILE A 433 -16.76 -12.10 -58.30
C ILE A 433 -17.53 -11.26 -59.33
N VAL A 434 -17.51 -9.92 -59.28
CA VAL A 434 -18.38 -9.09 -60.17
C VAL A 434 -18.05 -9.33 -61.64
N ARG A 435 -16.76 -9.40 -61.99
CA ARG A 435 -16.27 -9.76 -63.35
C ARG A 435 -16.70 -11.14 -63.87
N HIS A 436 -17.32 -11.98 -63.05
CA HIS A 436 -17.86 -13.28 -63.44
C HIS A 436 -19.39 -13.24 -63.66
N LEU A 437 -20.09 -12.23 -63.14
CA LEU A 437 -21.55 -12.08 -63.18
C LEU A 437 -22.02 -10.87 -64.02
N VAL A 438 -21.17 -9.86 -64.19
CA VAL A 438 -21.39 -8.63 -64.97
C VAL A 438 -20.65 -8.70 -66.30
N ALA A 439 -21.16 -8.02 -67.33
CA ALA A 439 -20.52 -7.91 -68.64
C ALA A 439 -19.25 -7.02 -68.58
N GLU A 440 -18.21 -7.37 -69.35
CA GLU A 440 -16.90 -6.69 -69.30
C GLU A 440 -17.00 -5.19 -69.61
N ASP A 441 -17.82 -4.80 -70.60
CA ASP A 441 -18.08 -3.40 -70.97
C ASP A 441 -18.70 -2.57 -69.83
N SER A 442 -19.44 -3.21 -68.91
CA SER A 442 -20.12 -2.55 -67.79
C SER A 442 -19.35 -2.64 -66.46
N LEU A 443 -18.25 -3.40 -66.40
CA LEU A 443 -17.57 -3.75 -65.15
C LEU A 443 -17.04 -2.51 -64.39
N ALA A 444 -16.50 -1.52 -65.11
CA ALA A 444 -15.98 -0.29 -64.51
C ALA A 444 -17.08 0.61 -63.91
N GLU A 445 -18.27 0.61 -64.51
CA GLU A 445 -19.44 1.34 -63.99
C GLU A 445 -20.04 0.60 -62.78
N ALA A 446 -20.15 -0.73 -62.86
CA ALA A 446 -20.60 -1.59 -61.77
C ALA A 446 -19.70 -1.47 -60.53
N GLU A 447 -18.36 -1.46 -60.70
CA GLU A 447 -17.40 -1.23 -59.61
C GLU A 447 -17.51 0.19 -59.03
N GLY A 448 -17.69 1.21 -59.87
CA GLY A 448 -17.91 2.59 -59.44
C GLY A 448 -19.18 2.77 -58.59
N ALA A 449 -20.26 2.07 -58.96
CA ALA A 449 -21.50 2.06 -58.18
C ALA A 449 -21.39 1.22 -56.89
N LEU A 450 -20.75 0.05 -56.94
CA LEU A 450 -20.49 -0.80 -55.77
C LEU A 450 -19.64 -0.08 -54.71
N MET A 451 -18.66 0.72 -55.15
CA MET A 451 -17.85 1.59 -54.29
C MET A 451 -18.70 2.63 -53.54
N MET A 452 -19.80 3.13 -54.13
CA MET A 452 -20.71 4.04 -53.44
C MET A 452 -21.54 3.31 -52.39
N LEU A 453 -22.17 2.18 -52.74
CA LEU A 453 -22.89 1.31 -51.79
C LEU A 453 -22.02 0.94 -50.58
N LEU A 454 -20.75 0.63 -50.82
CA LEU A 454 -19.80 0.27 -49.76
C LEU A 454 -19.40 1.45 -48.86
N ARG A 455 -19.46 2.70 -49.34
CA ARG A 455 -19.24 3.89 -48.49
C ARG A 455 -20.45 4.17 -47.61
N ASP A 456 -21.66 4.04 -48.15
CA ASP A 456 -22.89 4.21 -47.38
C ASP A 456 -23.06 3.08 -46.34
N ALA A 457 -22.70 1.85 -46.70
CA ALA A 457 -22.56 0.72 -45.77
C ALA A 457 -21.50 0.98 -44.68
N ALA A 458 -20.33 1.53 -45.03
CA ALA A 458 -19.27 1.85 -44.08
C ALA A 458 -19.68 2.95 -43.08
N GLU A 459 -20.34 4.01 -43.54
CA GLU A 459 -20.81 5.09 -42.66
C GLU A 459 -21.99 4.64 -41.79
N LEU A 460 -22.93 3.85 -42.32
CA LEU A 460 -23.99 3.22 -41.53
C LEU A 460 -23.40 2.29 -40.46
N SER A 461 -22.50 1.38 -40.85
CA SER A 461 -21.82 0.46 -39.93
C SER A 461 -21.09 1.21 -38.81
N TRP A 462 -20.29 2.23 -39.13
CA TRP A 462 -19.54 3.01 -38.13
C TRP A 462 -20.45 3.70 -37.09
N ARG A 463 -21.62 4.22 -37.50
CA ARG A 463 -22.62 4.80 -36.58
C ARG A 463 -23.34 3.78 -35.70
N LEU A 464 -23.24 2.49 -36.01
CA LEU A 464 -23.76 1.39 -35.19
C LEU A 464 -22.66 0.81 -34.30
N LEU A 465 -21.45 0.61 -34.84
CA LEU A 465 -20.27 0.12 -34.12
C LEU A 465 -19.75 1.12 -33.07
N THR A 466 -20.08 2.40 -33.16
CA THR A 466 -19.86 3.37 -32.05
C THR A 466 -20.83 3.19 -30.86
N ARG A 467 -21.65 2.13 -30.86
CA ARG A 467 -22.54 1.71 -29.74
C ARG A 467 -22.03 0.39 -29.13
N LYS A 468 -22.54 0.05 -27.94
CA LYS A 468 -22.15 -1.16 -27.20
C LYS A 468 -22.79 -2.45 -27.71
N SER A 469 -24.02 -2.40 -28.24
CA SER A 469 -24.65 -3.53 -28.91
C SER A 469 -23.76 -4.13 -30.02
N ARG A 470 -23.74 -5.46 -30.13
CA ARG A 470 -22.99 -6.18 -31.16
C ARG A 470 -23.92 -6.54 -32.32
N ILE A 471 -23.47 -6.30 -33.56
CA ILE A 471 -24.13 -6.85 -34.76
C ILE A 471 -23.58 -8.24 -35.01
N GLU A 472 -24.47 -9.19 -35.28
CA GLU A 472 -24.12 -10.56 -35.69
C GLU A 472 -24.87 -10.91 -36.99
N MET A 473 -24.24 -11.73 -37.82
CA MET A 473 -24.83 -12.25 -39.06
C MET A 473 -25.08 -13.74 -38.89
N ALA A 474 -26.26 -14.22 -39.29
CA ALA A 474 -26.56 -15.63 -39.44
C ALA A 474 -26.58 -16.03 -40.91
N ASP A 475 -25.83 -17.09 -41.20
CA ASP A 475 -25.62 -17.71 -42.50
C ASP A 475 -26.40 -19.04 -42.63
N TRP A 476 -26.14 -19.80 -43.70
CA TRP A 476 -26.68 -21.15 -43.84
C TRP A 476 -26.39 -22.05 -42.63
N SER A 477 -25.17 -21.98 -42.09
CA SER A 477 -24.74 -22.80 -40.94
C SER A 477 -25.62 -22.53 -39.71
N LEU A 478 -25.88 -21.24 -39.41
CA LEU A 478 -26.67 -20.83 -38.25
C LEU A 478 -28.18 -21.03 -38.42
N LEU A 479 -28.71 -21.04 -39.65
CA LEU A 479 -30.11 -21.42 -39.90
C LEU A 479 -30.34 -22.94 -39.87
N THR A 480 -29.29 -23.74 -40.11
CA THR A 480 -29.40 -25.21 -40.18
C THR A 480 -29.28 -25.93 -38.82
N GLU A 481 -28.88 -25.25 -37.74
CA GLU A 481 -28.98 -25.80 -36.38
C GLU A 481 -30.44 -26.16 -35.99
N GLU A 482 -31.43 -25.45 -36.55
CA GLU A 482 -32.86 -25.76 -36.40
C GLU A 482 -33.37 -26.89 -37.33
N LYS A 483 -32.51 -27.44 -38.20
CA LYS A 483 -32.85 -28.35 -39.33
C LYS A 483 -33.84 -27.75 -40.34
N ARG A 484 -33.70 -26.45 -40.64
CA ARG A 484 -34.63 -25.68 -41.49
C ARG A 484 -34.05 -25.31 -42.87
N ASN A 485 -33.73 -26.32 -43.68
CA ASN A 485 -33.57 -26.15 -45.14
C ASN A 485 -34.91 -25.85 -45.85
N PHE A 486 -36.01 -25.77 -45.11
CA PHE A 486 -37.37 -25.62 -45.64
C PHE A 486 -38.01 -24.34 -45.10
N TYR A 487 -38.65 -23.58 -45.98
CA TYR A 487 -39.35 -22.35 -45.64
C TYR A 487 -40.59 -22.60 -44.77
N ARG A 488 -40.93 -21.61 -43.95
CA ARG A 488 -42.21 -21.49 -43.23
C ARG A 488 -42.59 -20.03 -43.06
N ALA A 489 -43.85 -19.70 -43.29
CA ALA A 489 -44.40 -18.37 -43.06
C ALA A 489 -44.39 -17.95 -41.58
N ASP A 490 -44.35 -18.90 -40.65
CA ASP A 490 -44.22 -18.65 -39.20
C ASP A 490 -42.79 -18.36 -38.73
N SER A 491 -41.78 -18.44 -39.61
CA SER A 491 -40.39 -18.25 -39.25
C SER A 491 -40.10 -16.81 -38.79
N ASN A 492 -39.46 -16.67 -37.62
CA ASN A 492 -38.99 -15.38 -37.13
C ASN A 492 -37.69 -14.92 -37.79
N ASN A 493 -36.94 -15.85 -38.38
CA ASN A 493 -35.55 -15.65 -38.84
C ASN A 493 -35.42 -15.63 -40.38
N LEU A 494 -36.43 -16.11 -41.10
CA LEU A 494 -36.44 -16.27 -42.56
C LEU A 494 -37.69 -15.60 -43.16
N GLU A 495 -37.54 -14.94 -44.30
CA GLU A 495 -38.64 -14.49 -45.17
C GLU A 495 -38.38 -14.91 -46.62
N ALA A 496 -39.40 -14.92 -47.46
CA ALA A 496 -39.30 -15.41 -48.84
C ALA A 496 -38.77 -14.33 -49.81
N HIS A 497 -38.02 -14.75 -50.83
CA HIS A 497 -37.53 -13.87 -51.89
C HIS A 497 -38.66 -13.17 -52.66
N SER A 498 -38.37 -11.99 -53.19
CA SER A 498 -39.32 -11.07 -53.84
C SER A 498 -40.09 -11.70 -55.02
N GLN A 499 -39.47 -12.63 -55.75
CA GLN A 499 -40.10 -13.39 -56.83
C GLN A 499 -41.32 -14.20 -56.35
N HIS A 500 -41.24 -14.82 -55.17
CA HIS A 500 -42.33 -15.61 -54.60
C HIS A 500 -43.50 -14.74 -54.06
N ARG A 501 -43.34 -13.41 -54.03
CA ARG A 501 -44.35 -12.47 -53.50
C ARG A 501 -45.71 -12.62 -54.16
N LYS A 502 -45.77 -12.90 -55.47
CA LYS A 502 -47.06 -13.08 -56.16
C LYS A 502 -47.82 -14.30 -55.63
N VAL A 503 -47.15 -15.45 -55.57
CA VAL A 503 -47.73 -16.70 -55.06
C VAL A 503 -48.15 -16.54 -53.59
N LEU A 504 -47.31 -15.89 -52.78
CA LEU A 504 -47.59 -15.62 -51.36
C LEU A 504 -48.65 -14.53 -51.10
N GLN A 505 -49.05 -13.76 -52.13
CA GLN A 505 -50.23 -12.88 -52.09
C GLN A 505 -51.53 -13.62 -52.45
N GLU A 506 -51.43 -14.71 -53.21
CA GLU A 506 -52.57 -15.56 -53.58
C GLU A 506 -52.86 -16.61 -52.47
N ASP A 507 -51.83 -17.21 -51.87
CA ASP A 507 -51.89 -18.00 -50.63
C ASP A 507 -50.59 -17.85 -49.82
N SER A 508 -50.71 -17.33 -48.59
CA SER A 508 -49.58 -17.07 -47.69
C SER A 508 -48.84 -18.32 -47.20
N LEU A 509 -49.41 -19.52 -47.37
CA LEU A 509 -48.80 -20.80 -47.00
C LEU A 509 -48.32 -21.62 -48.23
N ALA A 510 -48.44 -21.08 -49.45
CA ALA A 510 -48.13 -21.82 -50.68
C ALA A 510 -46.68 -22.33 -50.80
N MET A 511 -45.74 -21.75 -50.04
CA MET A 511 -44.34 -22.15 -50.00
C MET A 511 -43.94 -22.87 -48.71
N ASP A 512 -44.87 -23.14 -47.78
CA ASP A 512 -44.55 -23.78 -46.51
C ASP A 512 -44.10 -25.24 -46.72
N GLY A 513 -42.87 -25.54 -46.31
CA GLY A 513 -42.23 -26.82 -46.58
C GLY A 513 -41.48 -26.91 -47.92
N SER A 514 -41.43 -25.84 -48.73
CA SER A 514 -40.54 -25.77 -49.90
C SER A 514 -39.08 -25.69 -49.48
N GLU A 515 -38.20 -26.40 -50.21
CA GLU A 515 -36.75 -26.34 -50.00
C GLU A 515 -36.23 -24.95 -50.37
N VAL A 516 -35.38 -24.37 -49.52
CA VAL A 516 -34.60 -23.18 -49.84
C VAL A 516 -33.35 -23.66 -50.57
N PHE A 517 -33.03 -23.06 -51.71
CA PHE A 517 -31.80 -23.36 -52.47
C PHE A 517 -30.70 -22.31 -52.26
N MET A 518 -31.09 -21.07 -51.92
CA MET A 518 -30.16 -19.97 -51.66
C MET A 518 -30.73 -18.94 -50.69
N LEU A 519 -29.86 -18.37 -49.85
CA LEU A 519 -30.12 -17.13 -49.13
C LEU A 519 -29.65 -15.95 -49.99
N THR A 520 -30.57 -15.09 -50.42
CA THR A 520 -30.23 -13.84 -51.15
C THR A 520 -29.86 -12.71 -50.20
N ARG A 521 -30.24 -12.81 -48.92
CA ARG A 521 -29.79 -11.91 -47.85
C ARG A 521 -29.52 -12.70 -46.56
N PRO A 522 -28.49 -12.35 -45.79
CA PRO A 522 -28.26 -12.94 -44.47
C PRO A 522 -29.30 -12.47 -43.45
N ALA A 523 -29.48 -13.24 -42.37
CA ALA A 523 -30.16 -12.73 -41.19
C ALA A 523 -29.19 -11.82 -40.41
N VAL A 524 -29.68 -10.68 -39.95
CA VAL A 524 -28.88 -9.70 -39.19
C VAL A 524 -29.49 -9.54 -37.81
N MET A 525 -28.71 -9.83 -36.78
CA MET A 525 -29.13 -9.81 -35.38
C MET A 525 -28.38 -8.71 -34.62
N LEU A 526 -29.03 -8.19 -33.58
CA LEU A 526 -28.42 -7.37 -32.55
C LEU A 526 -28.34 -8.18 -31.26
N ALA A 527 -27.13 -8.40 -30.75
CA ALA A 527 -26.89 -8.98 -29.44
C ALA A 527 -26.58 -7.85 -28.44
N GLY A 528 -27.33 -7.82 -27.34
CA GLY A 528 -27.24 -6.79 -26.32
C GLY A 528 -27.81 -5.42 -26.70
N ASP A 529 -28.00 -4.59 -25.68
CA ASP A 529 -28.75 -3.33 -25.76
C ASP A 529 -27.85 -2.09 -25.97
N ALA A 530 -28.42 -0.89 -25.77
CA ALA A 530 -27.68 0.37 -25.91
C ALA A 530 -26.70 0.63 -24.74
N ASP A 531 -27.05 0.20 -23.53
CA ASP A 531 -26.24 0.34 -22.32
C ASP A 531 -25.15 -0.73 -22.18
N GLY A 532 -25.21 -1.78 -23.01
CA GLY A 532 -24.26 -2.87 -23.10
C GLY A 532 -24.54 -3.99 -22.11
N GLN A 533 -25.79 -4.41 -22.01
CA GLN A 533 -26.28 -5.55 -21.23
C GLN A 533 -27.00 -6.55 -22.16
N ASP A 534 -27.48 -7.68 -21.62
CA ASP A 534 -28.35 -8.65 -22.31
C ASP A 534 -27.77 -9.25 -23.62
N TYR A 535 -26.47 -9.53 -23.68
CA TYR A 535 -25.80 -10.12 -24.87
C TYR A 535 -26.22 -11.57 -25.18
N ASP A 536 -26.91 -12.25 -24.27
CA ASP A 536 -27.57 -13.53 -24.50
C ASP A 536 -28.88 -13.37 -25.30
N GLN A 537 -29.54 -12.21 -25.20
CA GLN A 537 -30.76 -11.90 -25.94
C GLN A 537 -30.44 -11.33 -27.32
N LYS A 538 -30.60 -12.18 -28.36
CA LYS A 538 -30.44 -11.77 -29.76
C LYS A 538 -31.77 -11.32 -30.36
N ARG A 539 -31.84 -10.07 -30.83
CA ARG A 539 -33.00 -9.51 -31.55
C ARG A 539 -32.71 -9.47 -33.05
N VAL A 540 -33.56 -10.12 -33.85
CA VAL A 540 -33.52 -10.03 -35.32
C VAL A 540 -33.81 -8.60 -35.76
N LEU A 541 -32.89 -7.98 -36.51
CA LEU A 541 -33.08 -6.71 -37.21
C LEU A 541 -33.54 -6.98 -38.66
N LEU A 542 -32.83 -7.84 -39.39
CA LEU A 542 -33.25 -8.35 -40.70
C LEU A 542 -33.41 -9.86 -40.63
N ARG A 543 -34.48 -10.37 -41.25
CA ARG A 543 -34.60 -11.80 -41.56
C ARG A 543 -33.68 -12.14 -42.73
N ALA A 544 -33.20 -13.38 -42.75
CA ALA A 544 -32.60 -13.93 -43.97
C ALA A 544 -33.68 -14.01 -45.06
N VAL A 545 -33.30 -13.85 -46.32
CA VAL A 545 -34.23 -13.96 -47.46
C VAL A 545 -33.92 -15.23 -48.22
N GLY A 546 -34.85 -16.18 -48.22
CA GLY A 546 -34.71 -17.49 -48.89
C GLY A 546 -35.37 -17.53 -50.27
N TRP A 547 -34.63 -18.03 -51.26
CA TRP A 547 -35.11 -18.36 -52.60
C TRP A 547 -35.32 -19.88 -52.75
N MET A 548 -36.44 -20.27 -53.36
CA MET A 548 -37.02 -21.63 -53.25
C MET A 548 -37.29 -22.32 -54.61
N GLY A 549 -36.73 -21.80 -55.70
CA GLY A 549 -36.93 -22.35 -57.06
C GLY A 549 -38.22 -21.92 -57.75
#